data_AF-A0A1M6PDX0-F1
#
_entry.id   AF-A0A1M6PDX0-F1
#
_cell.length_a   1.000
_cell.length_b   1.000
_cell.length_c   1.000
_cell.angle_alpha   90.00
_cell.angle_beta   90.00
_cell.angle_gamma   90.00
#
_symmetry.space_group_name_H-M   'P 1'
#
loop_
_entity.id
_entity.type
_entity.pdbx_description
1 polymer ?
#
loop_
_entity_poly.entity_id
_entity_poly.type
_entity_poly.pdbx_seq_one_letter_code
_entity_poly.pdbx_strand_id
1 'polypeptide(L)'
;MKKFLRIGILSFILVFVLSISVFADSATVTYRIMSTSDHGGIIFDEEVNTDTSKTYFDVLKDICDNDSSLLLKYVGSGASTYVQGIGKGSSEKDIQMEKRYLPNEKYYSGWMYRVNNELPNYSAGDTNKAKVSDGDVITWYYCCPAYTYFPKLESNDITQDDEELVVNVKAEKFKDVWTWQMETVDLNEGKVVLEYDGESIEADIVNGQAIFDDVSNYRGKTVNIYVKEQYYEENEDPDHCLKIVKSQEVKFNIN
;
A
#
# COMPACT_ATOMS: atom_id res chain seq x y z
N MET A 1 -34.49 68.05 -39.17
CA MET A 1 -34.35 67.13 -38.02
C MET A 1 -32.97 67.32 -37.39
N LYS A 2 -32.95 67.76 -36.12
CA LYS A 2 -31.75 67.98 -35.27
C LYS A 2 -31.19 66.62 -34.82
N LYS A 3 -29.91 66.31 -35.09
CA LYS A 3 -28.73 66.31 -34.19
C LYS A 3 -28.78 65.39 -32.95
N PHE A 4 -27.60 64.83 -32.66
CA PHE A 4 -27.04 64.27 -31.41
C PHE A 4 -27.15 62.74 -31.24
N LEU A 5 -26.02 62.00 -31.37
CA LEU A 5 -24.94 61.82 -30.37
C LEU A 5 -25.33 60.77 -29.32
N ARG A 6 -24.70 59.59 -29.37
CA ARG A 6 -24.16 58.89 -28.20
C ARG A 6 -23.15 57.83 -28.64
N ILE A 7 -21.89 58.18 -28.41
CA ILE A 7 -20.75 57.27 -28.28
C ILE A 7 -21.03 56.39 -27.05
N GLY A 8 -21.01 55.08 -27.24
CA GLY A 8 -21.02 54.09 -26.17
C GLY A 8 -19.95 53.06 -26.51
N ILE A 9 -18.77 53.31 -25.97
CA ILE A 9 -17.56 52.47 -25.94
C ILE A 9 -17.92 50.97 -25.98
N LEU A 10 -17.79 50.36 -27.15
CA LEU A 10 -17.67 48.91 -27.28
C LEU A 10 -16.19 48.59 -27.07
N SER A 11 -15.71 48.79 -25.83
CA SER A 11 -14.55 48.05 -25.36
C SER A 11 -14.99 46.61 -25.31
N PHE A 12 -14.76 45.90 -26.42
CA PHE A 12 -14.64 44.46 -26.42
C PHE A 12 -13.41 44.18 -25.55
N ILE A 13 -13.62 44.22 -24.23
CA ILE A 13 -12.75 43.54 -23.29
C ILE A 13 -12.97 42.09 -23.68
N LEU A 14 -12.11 41.63 -24.59
CA LEU A 14 -11.66 40.27 -24.65
C LEU A 14 -11.12 39.99 -23.24
N VAL A 15 -12.03 39.70 -22.31
CA VAL A 15 -11.71 39.01 -21.08
C VAL A 15 -11.27 37.66 -21.61
N PHE A 16 -9.98 37.58 -21.92
CA PHE A 16 -9.21 36.37 -21.84
C PHE A 16 -9.52 35.86 -20.43
N VAL A 17 -10.57 35.06 -20.32
CA VAL A 17 -10.70 34.09 -19.25
C VAL A 17 -9.53 33.16 -19.53
N LEU A 18 -8.33 33.57 -19.11
CA LEU A 18 -7.36 32.65 -18.58
C LEU A 18 -8.07 32.03 -17.38
N SER A 19 -8.94 31.06 -17.67
CA SER A 19 -9.08 29.90 -16.82
C SER A 19 -7.65 29.43 -16.65
N ILE A 20 -7.04 29.84 -15.54
CA ILE A 20 -5.96 29.09 -14.94
C ILE A 20 -6.64 27.76 -14.62
N SER A 21 -6.69 26.89 -15.64
CA SER A 21 -6.81 25.48 -15.41
C SER A 21 -5.55 25.18 -14.60
N VAL A 22 -5.70 25.17 -13.28
CA VAL A 22 -4.75 24.46 -12.43
C VAL A 22 -4.95 23.02 -12.86
N PHE A 23 -4.29 22.62 -13.95
CA PHE A 23 -4.09 21.22 -14.25
C PHE A 23 -3.29 20.74 -13.06
N ALA A 24 -3.91 19.90 -12.24
CA ALA A 24 -3.15 19.30 -11.17
C ALA A 24 -2.06 18.42 -11.81
N ASP A 25 -0.93 18.34 -11.10
CA ASP A 25 0.25 17.70 -11.66
C ASP A 25 -0.01 16.20 -11.76
N SER A 26 0.48 15.58 -12.84
CA SER A 26 0.41 14.13 -13.01
C SER A 26 1.33 13.41 -12.03
N ALA A 27 0.94 12.23 -11.60
CA ALA A 27 1.76 11.30 -10.82
C ALA A 27 1.65 9.89 -11.39
N THR A 28 2.74 9.12 -11.34
CA THR A 28 2.75 7.67 -11.55
C THR A 28 2.98 7.01 -10.20
N VAL A 29 2.06 6.13 -9.80
CA VAL A 29 2.11 5.43 -8.51
C VAL A 29 2.05 3.93 -8.72
N THR A 30 2.65 3.14 -7.85
CA THR A 30 2.42 1.70 -7.80
C THR A 30 1.21 1.42 -6.90
N TYR A 31 0.22 0.69 -7.41
CA TYR A 31 -0.97 0.34 -6.64
C TYR A 31 -1.11 -1.18 -6.57
N ARG A 32 -1.25 -1.70 -5.35
CA ARG A 32 -1.40 -3.13 -5.10
C ARG A 32 -2.58 -3.41 -4.19
N ILE A 33 -3.29 -4.50 -4.44
CA ILE A 33 -4.38 -4.98 -3.62
C ILE A 33 -4.16 -6.47 -3.33
N MET A 34 -4.04 -6.80 -2.05
CA MET A 34 -3.77 -8.14 -1.54
C MET A 34 -4.93 -8.62 -0.69
N SER A 35 -5.60 -9.66 -1.14
CA SER A 35 -6.65 -10.41 -0.45
C SER A 35 -6.04 -11.56 0.36
N THR A 36 -6.88 -12.42 0.95
CA THR A 36 -6.44 -13.68 1.57
C THR A 36 -5.98 -14.68 0.51
N SER A 37 -5.21 -15.69 0.92
CA SER A 37 -4.66 -16.68 -0.01
C SER A 37 -5.75 -17.45 -0.78
N ASP A 38 -6.86 -17.78 -0.14
CA ASP A 38 -8.03 -18.45 -0.71
C ASP A 38 -8.93 -17.54 -1.58
N HIS A 39 -8.76 -16.21 -1.47
CA HIS A 39 -9.45 -15.20 -2.28
C HIS A 39 -8.56 -14.59 -3.36
N GLY A 40 -7.46 -15.29 -3.71
CA GLY A 40 -6.60 -14.98 -4.86
C GLY A 40 -5.28 -14.29 -4.52
N GLY A 41 -5.00 -14.02 -3.24
CA GLY A 41 -3.77 -13.32 -2.84
C GLY A 41 -3.68 -11.96 -3.50
N ILE A 42 -2.77 -11.78 -4.46
CA ILE A 42 -2.65 -10.53 -5.22
C ILE A 42 -3.79 -10.43 -6.23
N ILE A 43 -4.70 -9.47 -6.05
CA ILE A 43 -5.83 -9.25 -6.97
C ILE A 43 -5.58 -8.11 -7.98
N PHE A 44 -4.69 -7.18 -7.64
CA PHE A 44 -4.21 -6.08 -8.50
C PHE A 44 -2.77 -5.70 -8.11
N ASP A 45 -1.90 -5.41 -9.08
CA ASP A 45 -0.50 -4.99 -8.87
C ASP A 45 0.04 -4.32 -10.14
N GLU A 46 -0.19 -3.01 -10.28
CA GLU A 46 0.19 -2.26 -11.49
C GLU A 46 0.67 -0.84 -11.18
N GLU A 47 1.40 -0.24 -12.13
CA GLU A 47 1.64 1.20 -12.17
C GLU A 47 0.40 1.93 -12.70
N VAL A 48 -0.03 2.97 -11.99
CA VAL A 48 -1.24 3.73 -12.29
C VAL A 48 -0.87 5.19 -12.50
N ASN A 49 -1.23 5.71 -13.67
CA ASN A 49 -1.13 7.15 -13.96
C ASN A 49 -2.34 7.86 -13.36
N THR A 50 -2.06 8.89 -12.57
CA THR A 50 -3.07 9.62 -11.80
C THR A 50 -2.67 11.10 -11.69
N ASP A 51 -3.39 11.83 -10.85
CA ASP A 51 -3.26 13.26 -10.64
C ASP A 51 -3.07 13.54 -9.15
N THR A 52 -2.14 14.43 -8.81
CA THR A 52 -1.76 14.79 -7.43
C THR A 52 -2.90 15.42 -6.61
N SER A 53 -3.99 15.86 -7.25
CA SER A 53 -5.20 16.28 -6.54
C SER A 53 -6.06 15.11 -6.06
N LYS A 54 -5.81 13.87 -6.48
CA LYS A 54 -6.54 12.69 -6.03
C LYS A 54 -6.02 12.18 -4.69
N THR A 55 -6.92 11.59 -3.92
CA THR A 55 -6.57 10.85 -2.71
C THR A 55 -6.20 9.40 -3.02
N TYR A 56 -5.54 8.71 -2.10
CA TYR A 56 -5.27 7.28 -2.20
C TYR A 56 -6.56 6.49 -2.49
N PHE A 57 -7.67 6.85 -1.84
CA PHE A 57 -8.97 6.24 -2.10
C PHE A 57 -9.54 6.57 -3.47
N ASP A 58 -9.40 7.81 -3.96
CA ASP A 58 -9.88 8.17 -5.30
C ASP A 58 -9.20 7.30 -6.37
N VAL A 59 -7.90 7.02 -6.21
CA VAL A 59 -7.17 6.11 -7.11
C VAL A 59 -7.68 4.68 -7.01
N LEU A 60 -7.93 4.14 -5.80
CA LEU A 60 -8.57 2.83 -5.65
C LEU A 60 -9.92 2.77 -6.37
N LYS A 61 -10.73 3.80 -6.17
CA LYS A 61 -12.06 3.89 -6.78
C LYS A 61 -11.96 3.93 -8.31
N ASP A 62 -11.05 4.71 -8.86
CA ASP A 62 -10.83 4.78 -10.30
C ASP A 62 -10.36 3.44 -10.87
N ILE A 63 -9.49 2.71 -10.18
CA ILE A 63 -9.06 1.37 -10.58
C ILE A 63 -10.28 0.44 -10.67
N CYS A 64 -11.11 0.38 -9.61
CA CYS A 64 -12.29 -0.49 -9.59
C CYS A 64 -13.40 -0.05 -10.56
N ASP A 65 -13.56 1.24 -10.82
CA ASP A 65 -14.55 1.72 -11.80
C ASP A 65 -14.14 1.40 -13.24
N ASN A 66 -12.84 1.35 -13.53
CA ASN A 66 -12.31 1.09 -14.87
C ASN A 66 -12.03 -0.39 -15.15
N ASP A 67 -11.87 -1.22 -14.12
CA ASP A 67 -11.78 -2.66 -14.25
C ASP A 67 -13.06 -3.33 -13.71
N SER A 68 -13.94 -3.74 -14.62
CA SER A 68 -15.20 -4.44 -14.28
C SER A 68 -15.03 -5.74 -13.49
N SER A 69 -13.82 -6.31 -13.43
CA SER A 69 -13.53 -7.49 -12.62
C SER A 69 -13.20 -7.14 -11.17
N LEU A 70 -12.88 -5.88 -10.87
CA LEU A 70 -12.61 -5.40 -9.53
C LEU A 70 -13.86 -4.76 -8.92
N LEU A 71 -14.19 -5.19 -7.72
CA LEU A 71 -15.41 -4.79 -7.02
C LEU A 71 -15.03 -4.06 -5.74
N LEU A 72 -15.66 -2.92 -5.49
CA LEU A 72 -15.39 -2.08 -4.32
C LEU A 72 -16.68 -1.78 -3.57
N LYS A 73 -16.66 -1.98 -2.25
CA LYS A 73 -17.73 -1.58 -1.32
C LYS A 73 -17.16 -0.67 -0.25
N TYR A 74 -17.75 0.52 -0.12
CA TYR A 74 -17.33 1.53 0.83
C TYR A 74 -18.51 2.39 1.28
N VAL A 75 -18.33 3.11 2.38
CA VAL A 75 -19.27 4.10 2.91
C VAL A 75 -18.54 5.37 3.30
N GLY A 76 -19.29 6.47 3.45
CA GLY A 76 -18.75 7.77 3.83
C GLY A 76 -18.03 8.50 2.68
N SER A 77 -17.36 9.60 3.02
CA SER A 77 -16.57 10.41 2.10
C SER A 77 -15.47 11.18 2.83
N GLY A 78 -14.44 11.61 2.10
CA GLY A 78 -13.37 12.41 2.69
C GLY A 78 -12.65 11.69 3.84
N ALA A 79 -12.43 12.40 4.94
CA ALA A 79 -11.83 11.85 6.16
C ALA A 79 -12.69 10.77 6.84
N SER A 80 -13.94 10.53 6.41
CA SER A 80 -14.81 9.46 6.92
C SER A 80 -14.99 8.29 5.95
N THR A 81 -14.27 8.25 4.84
CA THR A 81 -14.31 7.12 3.90
C THR A 81 -13.86 5.85 4.60
N TYR A 82 -14.67 4.80 4.51
CA TYR A 82 -14.38 3.49 5.06
C TYR A 82 -14.60 2.41 3.99
N VAL A 83 -13.53 1.70 3.63
CA VAL A 83 -13.57 0.59 2.68
C VAL A 83 -14.00 -0.66 3.42
N GLN A 84 -15.20 -1.14 3.10
CA GLN A 84 -15.78 -2.32 3.72
C GLN A 84 -15.37 -3.62 3.01
N GLY A 85 -15.08 -3.55 1.71
CA GLY A 85 -14.76 -4.72 0.93
C GLY A 85 -14.14 -4.39 -0.42
N ILE A 86 -13.20 -5.22 -0.84
CA ILE A 86 -12.62 -5.25 -2.18
C ILE A 86 -12.68 -6.71 -2.65
N GLY A 87 -12.86 -6.95 -3.94
CA GLY A 87 -12.86 -8.31 -4.47
C GLY A 87 -12.63 -8.37 -5.96
N LYS A 88 -12.40 -9.58 -6.46
CA LYS A 88 -12.22 -9.86 -7.89
C LYS A 88 -13.27 -10.87 -8.36
N GLY A 89 -14.09 -10.48 -9.33
CA GLY A 89 -15.18 -11.31 -9.81
C GLY A 89 -16.21 -10.52 -10.60
N SER A 90 -17.45 -10.99 -10.59
CA SER A 90 -18.54 -10.41 -11.40
C SER A 90 -19.82 -10.15 -10.59
N SER A 91 -19.79 -10.42 -9.29
CA SER A 91 -20.97 -10.33 -8.43
C SER A 91 -20.61 -9.91 -7.01
N GLU A 92 -21.56 -9.33 -6.28
CA GLU A 92 -21.34 -8.83 -4.91
C GLU A 92 -20.83 -9.91 -3.93
N LYS A 93 -21.12 -11.19 -4.19
CA LYS A 93 -20.60 -12.31 -3.38
C LYS A 93 -19.09 -12.53 -3.52
N ASP A 94 -18.48 -11.98 -4.57
CA ASP A 94 -17.04 -12.06 -4.82
C ASP A 94 -16.29 -10.93 -4.09
N ILE A 95 -17.02 -10.00 -3.45
CA ILE A 95 -16.45 -8.96 -2.59
C ILE A 95 -16.04 -9.57 -1.26
N GLN A 96 -14.77 -9.48 -0.92
CA GLN A 96 -14.29 -9.85 0.40
C GLN A 96 -14.59 -8.73 1.39
N MET A 97 -15.74 -8.87 2.06
CA MET A 97 -16.20 -7.94 3.09
C MET A 97 -15.41 -8.11 4.39
N GLU A 98 -15.24 -7.02 5.16
CA GLU A 98 -14.81 -7.09 6.56
C GLU A 98 -15.63 -8.13 7.33
N LYS A 99 -14.96 -8.90 8.19
CA LYS A 99 -15.62 -9.91 9.04
C LYS A 99 -15.27 -9.65 10.49
N ARG A 100 -16.30 -9.63 11.33
CA ARG A 100 -16.14 -9.83 12.77
C ARG A 100 -16.29 -11.31 13.04
N TYR A 101 -15.24 -11.97 13.49
CA TYR A 101 -15.24 -13.42 13.61
C TYR A 101 -16.16 -13.90 14.73
N LEU A 102 -16.25 -13.18 15.87
CA LEU A 102 -17.18 -13.51 16.96
C LEU A 102 -17.75 -12.25 17.68
N PRO A 103 -19.00 -12.29 18.20
CA PRO A 103 -19.67 -11.14 18.80
C PRO A 103 -19.02 -10.56 20.07
N ASN A 104 -18.00 -11.22 20.62
CA ASN A 104 -17.28 -10.81 21.83
C ASN A 104 -15.76 -10.94 21.72
N GLU A 105 -15.21 -11.10 20.52
CA GLU A 105 -13.76 -11.18 20.33
C GLU A 105 -13.16 -9.86 19.87
N LYS A 106 -11.85 -9.69 20.16
CA LYS A 106 -11.06 -8.53 19.75
C LYS A 106 -10.72 -8.53 18.26
N TYR A 107 -11.13 -9.57 17.51
CA TYR A 107 -10.66 -9.83 16.16
C TYR A 107 -11.69 -9.42 15.13
N TYR A 108 -11.29 -8.48 14.29
CA TYR A 108 -11.96 -8.15 13.04
C TYR A 108 -10.93 -8.29 11.93
N SER A 109 -11.35 -8.81 10.78
CA SER A 109 -10.61 -8.63 9.54
C SER A 109 -11.20 -7.47 8.76
N GLY A 110 -10.35 -6.84 7.95
CA GLY A 110 -10.76 -5.73 7.11
C GLY A 110 -9.65 -5.29 6.19
N TRP A 111 -9.96 -4.25 5.41
CA TRP A 111 -9.03 -3.67 4.46
C TRP A 111 -8.24 -2.55 5.13
N MET A 112 -6.93 -2.73 5.19
CA MET A 112 -5.97 -1.71 5.60
C MET A 112 -5.15 -1.26 4.39
N TYR A 113 -4.55 -0.07 4.46
CA TYR A 113 -3.63 0.39 3.43
C TYR A 113 -2.32 0.90 4.03
N ARG A 114 -1.23 0.75 3.27
CA ARG A 114 0.06 1.39 3.51
C ARG A 114 0.44 2.26 2.34
N VAL A 115 1.25 3.28 2.63
CA VAL A 115 1.89 4.12 1.64
C VAL A 115 3.38 4.15 1.96
N ASN A 116 4.23 3.78 1.01
CA ASN A 116 5.70 3.79 1.18
C ASN A 116 6.14 3.08 2.47
N ASN A 117 5.58 1.89 2.74
CA ASN A 117 5.84 1.09 3.93
C ASN A 117 5.45 1.75 5.27
N GLU A 118 4.59 2.76 5.25
CA GLU A 118 4.01 3.36 6.46
C GLU A 118 2.52 3.07 6.56
N LEU A 119 2.02 2.82 7.78
CA LEU A 119 0.60 2.69 8.08
C LEU A 119 0.03 4.07 8.44
N PRO A 120 -0.81 4.67 7.58
CA PRO A 120 -1.38 5.97 7.87
C PRO A 120 -2.40 5.87 9.01
N ASN A 121 -2.41 6.88 9.87
CA ASN A 121 -3.40 7.02 10.95
C ASN A 121 -4.59 7.91 10.56
N TYR A 122 -4.87 8.02 9.26
CA TYR A 122 -5.93 8.82 8.68
C TYR A 122 -6.64 8.02 7.58
N SER A 123 -7.81 8.49 7.14
CA SER A 123 -8.59 7.86 6.06
C SER A 123 -7.88 8.02 4.71
N ALA A 124 -7.89 6.99 3.88
CA ALA A 124 -7.40 7.06 2.49
C ALA A 124 -8.15 8.09 1.63
N GLY A 125 -9.35 8.51 2.06
CA GLY A 125 -10.13 9.58 1.41
C GLY A 125 -9.90 10.98 1.99
N ASP A 126 -9.05 11.15 3.01
CA ASP A 126 -8.82 12.47 3.63
C ASP A 126 -8.19 13.44 2.63
N THR A 127 -8.96 14.44 2.19
CA THR A 127 -8.54 15.40 1.16
C THR A 127 -7.41 16.32 1.58
N ASN A 128 -6.97 16.32 2.84
CA ASN A 128 -5.86 17.13 3.31
C ASN A 128 -4.57 16.33 3.55
N LYS A 129 -4.68 15.00 3.73
CA LYS A 129 -3.56 14.15 4.15
C LYS A 129 -3.25 13.01 3.20
N ALA A 130 -4.26 12.50 2.51
CA ALA A 130 -4.16 11.29 1.73
C ALA A 130 -3.89 11.55 0.25
N LYS A 131 -3.18 12.62 -0.11
CA LYS A 131 -2.92 12.98 -1.51
C LYS A 131 -1.79 12.15 -2.09
N VAL A 132 -1.99 11.70 -3.31
CA VAL A 132 -0.96 10.96 -4.05
C VAL A 132 0.20 11.87 -4.44
N SER A 133 1.40 11.32 -4.32
CA SER A 133 2.63 11.91 -4.84
C SER A 133 3.24 10.97 -5.88
N ASP A 134 4.00 11.54 -6.82
CA ASP A 134 4.72 10.76 -7.82
C ASP A 134 5.68 9.77 -7.15
N GLY A 135 5.65 8.51 -7.60
CA GLY A 135 6.45 7.43 -7.04
C GLY A 135 5.89 6.77 -5.78
N ASP A 136 4.71 7.18 -5.28
CA ASP A 136 4.10 6.51 -4.12
C ASP A 136 3.83 5.02 -4.42
N VAL A 137 4.11 4.18 -3.44
CA VAL A 137 3.72 2.76 -3.42
C VAL A 137 2.57 2.60 -2.44
N ILE A 138 1.36 2.42 -2.96
CA ILE A 138 0.14 2.22 -2.19
C ILE A 138 -0.23 0.75 -2.23
N THR A 139 -0.41 0.13 -1.06
CA THR A 139 -0.88 -1.25 -1.00
C THR A 139 -2.03 -1.41 -0.03
N TRP A 140 -3.11 -2.02 -0.51
CA TRP A 140 -4.24 -2.46 0.29
C TRP A 140 -4.06 -3.93 0.66
N TYR A 141 -4.33 -4.27 1.91
CA TYR A 141 -4.23 -5.62 2.43
C TYR A 141 -5.52 -5.98 3.15
N TYR A 142 -6.08 -7.14 2.84
CA TYR A 142 -7.02 -7.80 3.72
C TYR A 142 -6.26 -8.49 4.83
N CYS A 143 -6.46 -8.03 6.05
CA CYS A 143 -5.69 -8.50 7.19
C CYS A 143 -6.53 -8.56 8.46
N CYS A 144 -5.98 -9.20 9.49
CA CYS A 144 -6.49 -9.09 10.84
C CYS A 144 -5.51 -8.24 11.65
N PRO A 145 -5.81 -6.95 11.90
CA PRO A 145 -4.80 -6.01 12.41
C PRO A 145 -4.13 -6.44 13.72
N ALA A 146 -4.84 -7.16 14.58
CA ALA A 146 -4.30 -7.66 15.85
C ALA A 146 -3.19 -8.72 15.69
N TYR A 147 -3.10 -9.33 14.51
CA TYR A 147 -2.30 -10.53 14.23
C TYR A 147 -1.39 -10.40 13.02
N THR A 148 -1.48 -9.29 12.29
CA THR A 148 -0.65 -9.04 11.12
C THR A 148 0.58 -8.24 11.52
N TYR A 149 1.74 -8.72 11.09
CA TYR A 149 3.00 -8.02 11.19
C TYR A 149 3.22 -7.16 9.95
N PHE A 150 3.71 -5.95 10.17
CA PHE A 150 4.03 -4.97 9.14
C PHE A 150 5.54 -4.71 9.14
N PRO A 151 6.34 -5.51 8.41
CA PRO A 151 7.78 -5.38 8.43
C PRO A 151 8.25 -3.99 8.01
N LYS A 152 9.29 -3.55 8.68
CA LYS A 152 10.06 -2.34 8.38
C LYS A 152 11.50 -2.77 8.17
N LEU A 153 11.99 -2.49 6.97
CA LEU A 153 13.34 -2.78 6.57
C LEU A 153 13.94 -1.53 5.93
N GLU A 154 15.11 -1.15 6.41
CA GLU A 154 15.90 -0.03 5.93
C GLU A 154 17.32 -0.48 5.60
N SER A 155 18.09 0.32 4.85
CA SER A 155 19.46 -0.06 4.47
C SER A 155 20.42 -0.21 5.66
N ASN A 156 20.15 0.46 6.78
CA ASN A 156 20.93 0.37 8.02
C ASN A 156 20.65 -0.91 8.82
N ASP A 157 19.60 -1.66 8.47
CA ASP A 157 19.28 -2.95 9.08
C ASP A 157 20.13 -4.09 8.49
N ILE A 158 20.83 -3.83 7.38
CA ILE A 158 21.62 -4.80 6.64
C ILE A 158 23.10 -4.59 6.96
N THR A 159 23.74 -5.65 7.44
CA THR A 159 25.18 -5.71 7.68
C THR A 159 25.79 -6.84 6.86
N GLN A 160 26.95 -6.59 6.28
CA GLN A 160 27.65 -7.56 5.45
C GLN A 160 29.09 -7.70 5.94
N ASP A 161 29.58 -8.94 6.01
CA ASP A 161 31.00 -9.26 6.07
C ASP A 161 31.46 -9.93 4.75
N ASP A 162 32.61 -10.61 4.75
CA ASP A 162 33.20 -11.15 3.52
C ASP A 162 32.28 -12.15 2.80
N GLU A 163 31.57 -13.01 3.53
CA GLU A 163 30.76 -14.10 2.96
C GLU A 163 29.32 -14.13 3.50
N GLU A 164 29.06 -13.45 4.62
CA GLU A 164 27.78 -13.42 5.30
C GLU A 164 27.08 -12.07 5.11
N LEU A 165 25.78 -12.12 4.84
CA LEU A 165 24.90 -10.96 4.91
C LEU A 165 23.81 -11.19 5.95
N VAL A 166 23.76 -10.31 6.94
CA VAL A 166 22.80 -10.33 8.04
C VAL A 166 21.80 -9.20 7.86
N VAL A 167 20.52 -9.55 7.90
CA VAL A 167 19.41 -8.61 7.82
C VAL A 167 18.68 -8.62 9.15
N ASN A 168 18.70 -7.50 9.87
CA ASN A 168 17.92 -7.34 11.10
C ASN A 168 16.49 -6.95 10.73
N VAL A 169 15.50 -7.72 11.14
CA VAL A 169 14.11 -7.55 10.70
C VAL A 169 13.23 -7.13 11.86
N LYS A 170 12.68 -5.93 11.76
CA LYS A 170 11.65 -5.42 12.65
C LYS A 170 10.30 -5.39 11.96
N ALA A 171 9.25 -5.43 12.76
CA ALA A 171 7.90 -5.22 12.29
C ALA A 171 7.14 -4.31 13.24
N GLU A 172 6.19 -3.57 12.69
CA GLU A 172 5.14 -2.98 13.49
C GLU A 172 3.98 -3.95 13.63
N LYS A 173 3.32 -3.91 14.78
CA LYS A 173 2.06 -4.61 15.05
C LYS A 173 1.18 -3.77 15.95
N PHE A 174 -0.13 -4.02 15.90
CA PHE A 174 -1.04 -3.39 16.83
C PHE A 174 -0.89 -3.99 18.22
N LYS A 175 -0.51 -3.15 19.17
CA LYS A 175 -0.61 -3.44 20.60
C LYS A 175 -2.07 -3.41 21.05
N ASP A 176 -2.84 -2.47 20.51
CA ASP A 176 -4.27 -2.34 20.71
C ASP A 176 -4.94 -1.74 19.46
N VAL A 177 -5.72 -2.57 18.78
CA VAL A 177 -6.45 -2.21 17.56
C VAL A 177 -7.55 -1.17 17.80
N TRP A 178 -8.10 -1.09 19.02
CA TRP A 178 -9.18 -0.15 19.34
C TRP A 178 -8.67 1.27 19.50
N THR A 179 -7.47 1.42 20.06
CA THR A 179 -6.83 2.71 20.28
C THR A 179 -5.79 3.04 19.21
N TRP A 180 -5.64 2.18 18.19
CA TRP A 180 -4.65 2.30 17.13
C TRP A 180 -3.22 2.44 17.64
N GLN A 181 -2.94 1.82 18.80
CA GLN A 181 -1.62 1.84 19.39
C GLN A 181 -0.77 0.76 18.75
N MET A 182 0.33 1.19 18.15
CA MET A 182 1.31 0.36 17.48
C MET A 182 2.54 0.18 18.35
N GLU A 183 3.20 -0.95 18.21
CA GLU A 183 4.52 -1.21 18.77
C GLU A 183 5.45 -1.79 17.70
N THR A 184 6.74 -1.52 17.84
CA THR A 184 7.79 -2.13 17.03
C THR A 184 8.37 -3.30 17.78
N VAL A 185 8.46 -4.45 17.10
CA VAL A 185 8.99 -5.70 17.64
C VAL A 185 9.99 -6.31 16.67
N ASP A 186 10.89 -7.14 17.18
CA ASP A 186 11.68 -8.01 16.32
C ASP A 186 10.77 -9.07 15.69
N LEU A 187 10.89 -9.26 14.39
CA LEU A 187 10.15 -10.28 13.68
C LEU A 187 10.87 -11.63 13.86
N ASN A 188 10.16 -12.66 14.29
CA ASN A 188 10.77 -13.96 14.66
C ASN A 188 10.27 -15.13 13.81
N GLU A 189 9.68 -14.81 12.66
CA GLU A 189 9.16 -15.77 11.68
C GLU A 189 9.10 -15.11 10.30
N GLY A 190 8.86 -15.92 9.27
CA GLY A 190 8.87 -15.48 7.88
C GLY A 190 10.26 -15.59 7.25
N LYS A 191 10.40 -15.00 6.07
CA LYS A 191 11.62 -15.09 5.26
C LYS A 191 12.00 -13.72 4.72
N VAL A 192 13.31 -13.47 4.66
CA VAL A 192 13.88 -12.39 3.85
C VAL A 192 14.30 -12.98 2.51
N VAL A 193 14.06 -12.23 1.45
CA VAL A 193 14.47 -12.54 0.08
C VAL A 193 15.61 -11.61 -0.29
N LEU A 194 16.66 -12.16 -0.89
CA LEU A 194 17.70 -11.44 -1.60
C LEU A 194 17.54 -11.78 -3.08
N GLU A 195 17.28 -10.76 -3.91
CA GLU A 195 16.95 -10.90 -5.31
C GLU A 195 17.88 -10.08 -6.21
N TYR A 196 18.33 -10.68 -7.31
CA TYR A 196 19.11 -10.04 -8.36
C TYR A 196 18.79 -10.65 -9.72
N ASP A 197 18.46 -9.82 -10.70
CA ASP A 197 18.26 -10.24 -12.11
C ASP A 197 17.24 -11.39 -12.26
N GLY A 198 16.18 -11.37 -11.45
CA GLY A 198 15.13 -12.38 -11.43
C GLY A 198 15.47 -13.68 -10.70
N GLU A 199 16.71 -13.84 -10.23
CA GLU A 199 17.11 -14.93 -9.34
C GLU A 199 17.01 -14.48 -7.88
N SER A 200 16.56 -15.38 -6.99
CA SER A 200 16.46 -15.11 -5.57
C SER A 200 16.92 -16.25 -4.70
N ILE A 201 17.43 -15.90 -3.53
CA ILE A 201 17.66 -16.80 -2.40
C ILE A 201 16.87 -16.29 -1.21
N GLU A 202 16.53 -17.18 -0.29
CA GLU A 202 15.71 -16.86 0.89
C GLU A 202 16.43 -17.31 2.17
N ALA A 203 16.30 -16.51 3.22
CA ALA A 203 16.77 -16.84 4.56
C ALA A 203 15.60 -16.75 5.56
N ASP A 204 15.51 -17.74 6.44
CA ASP A 204 14.52 -17.74 7.52
C ASP A 204 14.83 -16.67 8.56
N ILE A 205 13.79 -16.03 9.07
CA ILE A 205 13.92 -15.04 10.14
C ILE A 205 13.87 -15.75 11.48
N VAL A 206 14.96 -15.67 12.24
CA VAL A 206 15.12 -16.26 13.57
C VAL A 206 15.70 -15.21 14.51
N ASN A 207 15.06 -14.98 15.65
CA ASN A 207 15.50 -14.00 16.66
C ASN A 207 15.71 -12.58 16.10
N GLY A 208 14.82 -12.11 15.21
CA GLY A 208 14.94 -10.79 14.60
C GLY A 208 15.95 -10.70 13.46
N GLN A 209 16.49 -11.82 12.97
CA GLN A 209 17.56 -11.81 11.97
C GLN A 209 17.32 -12.84 10.86
N ALA A 210 17.63 -12.47 9.64
CA ALA A 210 17.81 -13.41 8.53
C ALA A 210 19.27 -13.37 8.08
N ILE A 211 19.89 -14.54 7.98
CA ILE A 211 21.31 -14.69 7.65
C ILE A 211 21.42 -15.41 6.31
N PHE A 212 22.10 -14.78 5.36
CA PHE A 212 22.45 -15.37 4.08
C PHE A 212 23.91 -15.80 4.12
N ASP A 213 24.11 -17.11 4.20
CA ASP A 213 25.42 -17.73 4.07
C ASP A 213 25.87 -17.70 2.59
N ASP A 214 27.13 -17.35 2.35
CA ASP A 214 27.76 -17.35 1.02
C ASP A 214 27.06 -16.45 -0.03
N VAL A 215 27.13 -15.13 0.18
CA VAL A 215 26.70 -14.14 -0.81
C VAL A 215 27.78 -13.82 -1.86
N SER A 216 28.80 -14.67 -2.01
CA SER A 216 29.95 -14.41 -2.89
C SER A 216 29.55 -14.23 -4.36
N ASN A 217 28.52 -14.96 -4.82
CA ASN A 217 27.96 -14.84 -6.17
C ASN A 217 27.30 -13.47 -6.44
N TYR A 218 27.07 -12.68 -5.39
CA TYR A 218 26.47 -11.35 -5.47
C TYR A 218 27.48 -10.20 -5.32
N ARG A 219 28.77 -10.48 -5.10
CA ARG A 219 29.78 -9.42 -4.94
C ARG A 219 29.82 -8.45 -6.12
N GLY A 220 29.86 -7.15 -5.79
CA GLY A 220 29.82 -6.05 -6.74
C GLY A 220 28.45 -5.78 -7.36
N LYS A 221 27.39 -6.46 -6.91
CA LYS A 221 26.02 -6.28 -7.42
C LYS A 221 25.16 -5.48 -6.45
N THR A 222 24.20 -4.74 -7.01
CA THR A 222 23.09 -4.14 -6.26
C THR A 222 21.92 -5.12 -6.23
N VAL A 223 21.60 -5.63 -5.06
CA VAL A 223 20.51 -6.59 -4.83
C VAL A 223 19.28 -5.89 -4.26
N ASN A 224 18.10 -6.45 -4.51
CA ASN A 224 16.87 -6.08 -3.80
C ASN A 224 16.70 -7.00 -2.59
N ILE A 225 16.44 -6.43 -1.42
CA ILE A 225 16.20 -7.16 -0.18
C ILE A 225 14.83 -6.79 0.36
N TYR A 226 14.01 -7.79 0.70
CA TYR A 226 12.68 -7.57 1.26
C TYR A 226 12.22 -8.74 2.13
N VAL A 227 11.31 -8.47 3.06
CA VAL A 227 10.57 -9.52 3.78
C VAL A 227 9.44 -10.00 2.88
N LYS A 228 9.35 -11.31 2.68
CA LYS A 228 8.31 -11.96 1.89
C LYS A 228 6.98 -11.93 2.65
N GLU A 229 5.87 -11.77 1.93
CA GLU A 229 4.56 -11.99 2.52
C GLU A 229 4.36 -13.43 2.99
N GLN A 230 3.59 -13.59 4.05
CA GLN A 230 3.20 -14.88 4.59
C GLN A 230 1.72 -14.82 4.99
N TYR A 231 0.98 -15.87 4.66
CA TYR A 231 -0.41 -16.06 5.08
C TYR A 231 -0.46 -17.05 6.25
N TYR A 232 -1.49 -16.91 7.08
CA TYR A 232 -1.88 -17.95 8.04
C TYR A 232 -2.32 -19.22 7.28
N GLU A 233 -1.99 -20.38 7.84
CA GLU A 233 -2.42 -21.68 7.33
C GLU A 233 -3.91 -21.95 7.60
N GLU A 234 -4.50 -22.91 6.86
CA GLU A 234 -5.92 -23.34 6.97
C GLU A 234 -6.38 -23.71 8.39
N ASN A 235 -5.44 -24.05 9.27
CA ASN A 235 -5.69 -24.50 10.62
C ASN A 235 -5.29 -23.45 11.69
N GLU A 236 -4.84 -22.27 11.28
CA GLU A 236 -4.50 -21.16 12.18
C GLU A 236 -5.66 -20.15 12.26
N ASP A 237 -5.75 -19.43 13.38
CA ASP A 237 -6.62 -18.25 13.51
C ASP A 237 -5.72 -17.01 13.54
N PRO A 238 -5.91 -16.01 12.65
CA PRO A 238 -6.94 -15.87 11.61
C PRO A 238 -6.57 -16.54 10.29
N ASP A 239 -7.33 -17.58 9.95
CA ASP A 239 -7.15 -18.38 8.74
C ASP A 239 -7.04 -17.53 7.46
N HIS A 240 -6.14 -17.95 6.57
CA HIS A 240 -5.84 -17.39 5.24
C HIS A 240 -5.46 -15.90 5.21
N CYS A 241 -5.53 -15.18 6.33
CA CYS A 241 -5.17 -13.78 6.43
C CYS A 241 -3.67 -13.59 6.28
N LEU A 242 -3.27 -12.40 5.84
CA LEU A 242 -1.85 -12.02 5.87
C LEU A 242 -1.36 -12.02 7.32
N LYS A 243 -0.41 -12.91 7.59
CA LYS A 243 0.35 -12.98 8.83
C LYS A 243 1.49 -11.97 8.81
N ILE A 244 2.20 -11.91 7.69
CA ILE A 244 3.30 -10.97 7.44
C ILE A 244 3.02 -10.33 6.09
N VAL A 245 2.98 -9.00 6.03
CA VAL A 245 2.90 -8.30 4.73
C VAL A 245 4.29 -8.20 4.09
N LYS A 246 4.35 -8.20 2.75
CA LYS A 246 5.61 -7.93 2.03
C LYS A 246 6.16 -6.55 2.48
N SER A 247 7.45 -6.47 2.79
CA SER A 247 8.10 -5.17 3.03
C SER A 247 8.34 -4.45 1.71
N GLN A 248 8.64 -3.15 1.79
CA GLN A 248 9.29 -2.47 0.67
C GLN A 248 10.67 -3.08 0.39
N GLU A 249 11.08 -3.01 -0.88
CA GLU A 249 12.38 -3.46 -1.35
C GLU A 249 13.46 -2.43 -1.00
N VAL A 250 14.52 -2.92 -0.37
CA VAL A 250 15.72 -2.14 -0.06
C VAL A 250 16.80 -2.53 -1.05
N LYS A 251 17.34 -1.55 -1.77
CA LYS A 251 18.51 -1.76 -2.63
C LYS A 251 19.78 -1.75 -1.79
N PHE A 252 20.59 -2.79 -1.90
CA PHE A 252 21.84 -2.93 -1.16
C PHE A 252 22.99 -3.37 -2.07
N ASN A 253 24.15 -2.77 -1.90
CA ASN A 253 25.35 -3.12 -2.66
C ASN A 253 26.16 -4.15 -1.88
N ILE A 254 26.32 -5.34 -2.45
CA ILE A 254 27.18 -6.38 -1.87
C ILE A 254 28.63 -6.03 -2.23
N ASN A 255 29.45 -5.78 -1.21
CA ASN A 255 30.87 -5.45 -1.35
C ASN A 255 31.74 -6.70 -1.50
#